data_AF-A0A417YPW8-F1
#
_entry.id   AF-A0A417YPW8-F1
#
_cell.length_a   1.000
_cell.length_b   1.000
_cell.length_c   1.000
_cell.angle_alpha   90.00
_cell.angle_beta   90.00
_cell.angle_gamma   90.00
#
_symmetry.space_group_name_H-M   'P 1'
#
loop_
_entity.id
_entity.type
_entity.pdbx_description
1 polymer ?
#
loop_
_entity_poly.entity_id
_entity_poly.type
_entity_poly.pdbx_seq_one_letter_code
_entity_poly.pdbx_strand_id
1 'polypeptide(L)'
;MYKQYDLDARVIERKFRRELSKKGFFRTAKGAVNTLVSYDKDCLYLKSYKGEKPFRLARTAIRKAISYMYFKRTAVRKEMEAYTEFSSALFGILNYIFRHLSKLQTLKFGEFRISLLGTLFFASGLERSPELVAKVLKPLGLKRVLLNYKSILESSKALNMLNRHDLYAIIDSGAFSFFNEKIKQKKSNVVQQQCLFSAKLMEEFTLEGYARFINENKENNRILGFLPLDVVGDPKKTKENYLKLKELTPGATIYPVWQFTDSLDELDRLVMEEHELIAIGGLVPYLSSRKPFIRSILDKVFGKHPEQNFHSLGMADELLKEYPFFSTDSTAYLNARKYEDGRRTKAPDDMSVTDIIIQNVKFLLGLESSTEEKQLSFTSF
;
A
#
# COMPACT_ATOMS: atom_id res chain seq x y z
N MET A 1 -8.31 -8.09 -14.58
CA MET A 1 -7.94 -8.89 -13.40
C MET A 1 -6.73 -9.73 -13.78
N TYR A 2 -5.75 -9.89 -12.88
CA TYR A 2 -4.46 -10.47 -13.24
C TYR A 2 -4.53 -11.99 -13.31
N LYS A 3 -3.94 -12.57 -14.36
CA LYS A 3 -3.94 -14.02 -14.60
C LYS A 3 -3.35 -14.84 -13.45
N GLN A 4 -2.33 -14.32 -12.75
CA GLN A 4 -1.76 -14.98 -11.56
C GLN A 4 -2.76 -14.98 -10.40
N TYR A 5 -3.31 -13.82 -10.04
CA TYR A 5 -4.33 -13.73 -8.99
C TYR A 5 -5.61 -14.50 -9.33
N ASP A 6 -5.94 -14.69 -10.61
CA ASP A 6 -7.07 -15.52 -11.05
C ASP A 6 -6.83 -17.02 -10.75
N LEU A 7 -5.59 -17.49 -10.92
CA LEU A 7 -5.19 -18.87 -10.63
C LEU A 7 -5.22 -19.12 -9.12
N ASP A 8 -4.63 -18.22 -8.33
CA ASP A 8 -4.63 -18.31 -6.87
C ASP A 8 -6.06 -18.24 -6.32
N ALA A 9 -6.88 -17.33 -6.84
CA ALA A 9 -8.28 -17.20 -6.43
C ALA A 9 -9.10 -18.46 -6.65
N ARG A 10 -8.85 -19.21 -7.74
CA ARG A 10 -9.52 -20.49 -7.98
C ARG A 10 -9.11 -21.56 -6.97
N VAL A 11 -7.83 -21.64 -6.63
CA VAL A 11 -7.30 -22.60 -5.64
C VAL A 11 -7.90 -22.30 -4.26
N ILE A 12 -7.91 -21.03 -3.88
CA ILE A 12 -8.40 -20.56 -2.58
C ILE A 12 -9.92 -20.72 -2.47
N GLU A 13 -10.68 -20.37 -3.50
CA GLU A 13 -12.13 -20.60 -3.54
C GLU A 13 -12.46 -22.09 -3.38
N ARG A 14 -11.70 -22.98 -4.03
CA ARG A 14 -11.88 -24.43 -3.88
C ARG A 14 -11.55 -24.92 -2.46
N LYS A 15 -10.51 -24.36 -1.82
CA LYS A 15 -10.18 -24.65 -0.43
C LYS A 15 -11.32 -24.21 0.49
N PHE A 16 -11.79 -22.97 0.35
CA PHE A 16 -12.95 -22.44 1.07
C PHE A 16 -14.17 -23.34 0.92
N ARG A 17 -14.52 -23.73 -0.31
CA ARG A 17 -15.65 -24.62 -0.57
C ARG A 17 -15.53 -25.95 0.18
N ARG A 18 -14.35 -26.59 0.16
CA ARG A 18 -14.11 -27.84 0.90
C ARG A 18 -14.30 -27.66 2.40
N GLU A 19 -13.79 -26.57 2.97
CA GLU A 19 -13.98 -26.24 4.39
C GLU A 19 -15.47 -25.99 4.70
N LEU A 20 -16.16 -25.22 3.85
CA LEU A 20 -17.58 -24.91 4.00
C LEU A 20 -18.46 -26.16 3.89
N SER A 21 -18.17 -27.09 2.97
CA SER A 21 -18.92 -28.35 2.85
C SER A 21 -18.78 -29.24 4.09
N LYS A 22 -17.65 -29.18 4.80
CA LYS A 22 -17.45 -29.91 6.05
C LYS A 22 -18.17 -29.24 7.22
N LYS A 23 -18.08 -27.91 7.31
CA LYS A 23 -18.63 -27.13 8.43
C LYS A 23 -20.13 -26.87 8.31
N GLY A 24 -20.66 -26.84 7.09
CA GLY A 24 -22.04 -26.51 6.78
C GLY A 24 -22.38 -25.01 6.83
N PHE A 25 -21.53 -24.15 7.42
CA PHE A 25 -21.82 -22.71 7.54
C PHE A 25 -20.56 -21.84 7.67
N PHE A 26 -20.75 -20.53 7.46
CA PHE A 26 -19.80 -19.48 7.82
C PHE A 26 -20.54 -18.29 8.46
N ARG A 27 -19.80 -17.33 9.01
CA ARG A 27 -20.36 -16.11 9.62
C ARG A 27 -19.90 -14.87 8.86
N THR A 28 -20.77 -13.87 8.77
CA THR A 28 -20.37 -12.52 8.34
C THR A 28 -19.50 -11.87 9.42
N ALA A 29 -18.89 -10.72 9.11
CA ALA A 29 -18.12 -9.94 10.09
C ALA A 29 -18.97 -9.54 11.33
N LYS A 30 -20.28 -9.32 11.15
CA LYS A 30 -21.26 -9.06 12.24
C LYS A 30 -21.76 -10.33 12.94
N GLY A 31 -21.21 -11.50 12.63
CA GLY A 31 -21.56 -12.77 13.26
C GLY A 31 -22.80 -13.48 12.69
N ALA A 32 -23.48 -12.89 11.68
CA ALA A 32 -24.67 -13.49 11.07
C ALA A 32 -24.31 -14.81 10.35
N VAL A 33 -25.07 -15.87 10.61
CA VAL A 33 -24.80 -17.21 10.08
C VAL A 33 -25.34 -17.32 8.65
N ASN A 34 -24.51 -17.87 7.75
CA ASN A 34 -24.87 -18.28 6.40
C ASN A 34 -24.59 -19.77 6.25
N THR A 35 -25.64 -20.56 6.04
CA THR A 35 -25.58 -22.01 5.91
C THR A 35 -25.51 -22.40 4.44
N LEU A 36 -24.63 -23.34 4.11
CA LEU A 36 -24.56 -23.95 2.79
C LEU A 36 -25.75 -24.89 2.61
N VAL A 37 -26.58 -24.63 1.60
CA VAL A 37 -27.70 -25.50 1.23
C VAL A 37 -27.25 -26.50 0.17
N SER A 38 -26.62 -26.01 -0.88
CA SER A 38 -26.06 -26.82 -1.97
C SER A 38 -25.04 -26.00 -2.76
N TYR A 39 -24.35 -26.62 -3.71
CA TYR A 39 -23.52 -25.92 -4.67
C TYR A 39 -23.44 -26.71 -5.96
N ASP A 40 -23.06 -26.02 -7.03
CA ASP A 40 -22.79 -26.63 -8.33
C ASP A 40 -21.44 -26.16 -8.92
N LYS A 41 -21.28 -26.35 -10.23
CA LYS A 41 -20.07 -25.95 -10.96
C LYS A 41 -19.81 -24.44 -10.90
N ASP A 42 -20.86 -23.63 -10.82
CA ASP A 42 -20.81 -22.19 -11.02
C ASP A 42 -21.23 -21.38 -9.79
N CYS A 43 -21.96 -21.97 -8.85
CA CYS A 43 -22.62 -21.25 -7.76
C CYS A 43 -22.54 -21.96 -6.40
N LEU A 44 -22.63 -21.16 -5.33
CA LEU A 44 -23.00 -21.60 -3.98
C LEU A 44 -24.44 -21.16 -3.71
N TYR A 45 -25.26 -22.06 -3.15
CA TYR A 45 -26.59 -21.73 -2.65
C TYR A 45 -26.54 -21.64 -1.13
N LEU A 46 -26.79 -20.45 -0.60
CA LEU A 46 -26.62 -20.12 0.80
C LEU A 46 -27.94 -19.66 1.39
N LYS A 47 -28.21 -20.04 2.65
CA LYS A 47 -29.35 -19.50 3.41
C LYS A 47 -28.81 -18.66 4.56
N SER A 48 -29.14 -17.37 4.58
CA SER A 48 -28.84 -16.54 5.74
C SER A 48 -29.83 -16.86 6.86
N TYR A 49 -29.40 -16.76 8.12
CA TYR A 49 -30.26 -17.06 9.27
C TYR A 49 -31.61 -16.33 9.25
N LYS A 50 -31.63 -15.08 8.80
CA LYS A 50 -32.84 -14.25 8.70
C LYS A 50 -33.61 -14.43 7.38
N GLY A 51 -33.04 -15.10 6.39
CA GLY A 51 -33.62 -15.26 5.06
C GLY A 51 -34.47 -16.52 4.97
N GLU A 52 -35.69 -16.39 4.45
CA GLU A 52 -36.57 -17.53 4.25
C GLU A 52 -36.07 -18.45 3.12
N LYS A 53 -35.60 -17.84 2.02
CA LYS A 53 -35.18 -18.53 0.80
C LYS A 53 -33.65 -18.54 0.65
N PRO A 54 -33.07 -19.63 0.12
CA PRO A 54 -31.66 -19.64 -0.27
C PRO A 54 -31.40 -18.60 -1.38
N PHE A 55 -30.26 -17.91 -1.28
CA PHE A 55 -29.76 -17.03 -2.31
C PHE A 55 -28.57 -17.65 -3.05
N ARG A 56 -28.37 -17.20 -4.29
CA ARG A 56 -27.34 -17.70 -5.20
C ARG A 56 -26.14 -16.77 -5.17
N LEU A 57 -24.95 -17.32 -4.90
CA LEU A 57 -23.69 -16.60 -5.00
C LEU A 57 -22.79 -17.22 -6.06
N ALA A 58 -22.53 -16.47 -7.14
CA ALA A 58 -21.69 -16.93 -8.24
C ALA A 58 -20.23 -17.12 -7.78
N ARG A 59 -19.63 -18.26 -8.12
CA ARG A 59 -18.23 -18.56 -7.80
C ARG A 59 -17.25 -17.65 -8.53
N THR A 60 -17.64 -17.12 -9.70
CA THR A 60 -16.88 -16.09 -10.41
C THR A 60 -16.82 -14.79 -9.62
N ALA A 61 -17.90 -14.39 -8.93
CA ALA A 61 -17.89 -13.22 -8.04
C ALA A 61 -16.95 -13.43 -6.85
N ILE A 62 -16.98 -14.61 -6.23
CA ILE A 62 -16.05 -14.98 -5.14
C ILE A 62 -14.60 -14.88 -5.60
N ARG A 63 -14.26 -15.49 -6.75
CA ARG A 63 -12.91 -15.46 -7.29
C ARG A 63 -12.45 -14.04 -7.62
N LYS A 64 -13.32 -13.24 -8.24
CA LYS A 64 -13.05 -11.83 -8.51
C LYS A 64 -12.75 -11.05 -7.23
N ALA A 65 -13.51 -11.26 -6.17
CA ALA A 65 -13.29 -10.62 -4.88
C ALA A 65 -12.00 -11.10 -4.20
N ILE A 66 -11.61 -12.37 -4.33
CA ILE A 66 -10.32 -12.88 -3.85
C ILE A 66 -9.16 -12.23 -4.60
N SER A 67 -9.23 -12.17 -5.94
CA SER A 67 -8.20 -11.51 -6.74
C SER A 67 -8.12 -10.01 -6.45
N TYR A 68 -9.26 -9.37 -6.18
CA TYR A 68 -9.31 -8.00 -5.69
C TYR A 68 -8.58 -7.85 -4.36
N MET A 69 -8.80 -8.76 -3.40
CA MET A 69 -8.09 -8.75 -2.13
C MET A 69 -6.58 -8.91 -2.28
N TYR A 70 -6.08 -9.76 -3.18
CA TYR A 70 -4.64 -9.83 -3.42
C TYR A 70 -4.07 -8.56 -4.05
N PHE A 71 -4.84 -7.92 -4.93
CA PHE A 71 -4.39 -6.71 -5.58
C PHE A 71 -4.47 -5.47 -4.68
N LYS A 72 -5.62 -5.21 -4.06
CA LYS A 72 -5.82 -4.02 -3.22
C LYS A 72 -5.29 -4.22 -1.80
N ARG A 73 -5.22 -5.47 -1.33
CA ARG A 73 -4.82 -5.88 0.03
C ARG A 73 -5.71 -5.36 1.15
N THR A 74 -6.72 -4.56 0.84
CA THR A 74 -7.72 -4.09 1.79
C THR A 74 -9.07 -3.96 1.10
N ALA A 75 -10.15 -4.14 1.85
CA ALA A 75 -11.50 -3.92 1.37
C ALA A 75 -12.48 -3.59 2.49
N VAL A 76 -13.54 -2.86 2.15
CA VAL A 76 -14.76 -2.69 2.94
C VAL A 76 -15.94 -3.42 2.26
N ARG A 77 -17.02 -3.64 3.01
CA ARG A 77 -18.24 -4.29 2.50
C ARG A 77 -18.79 -3.59 1.25
N LYS A 78 -18.79 -2.26 1.24
CA LYS A 78 -19.33 -1.45 0.12
C LYS A 78 -18.68 -1.79 -1.21
N GLU A 79 -17.38 -2.08 -1.23
CA GLU A 79 -16.67 -2.46 -2.45
C GLU A 79 -17.09 -3.84 -2.98
N MET A 80 -17.66 -4.69 -2.12
CA MET A 80 -18.16 -6.00 -2.54
C MET A 80 -19.47 -5.89 -3.34
N GLU A 81 -20.17 -4.76 -3.27
CA GLU A 81 -21.40 -4.49 -4.03
C GLU A 81 -21.14 -4.49 -5.54
N ALA A 82 -19.91 -4.21 -5.97
CA ALA A 82 -19.50 -4.30 -7.38
C ALA A 82 -19.51 -5.74 -7.94
N TYR A 83 -19.53 -6.76 -7.08
CA TYR A 83 -19.49 -8.17 -7.50
C TYR A 83 -20.81 -8.91 -7.28
N THR A 84 -21.63 -8.47 -6.32
CA THR A 84 -22.90 -9.11 -5.96
C THR A 84 -23.73 -8.22 -5.04
N GLU A 85 -25.06 -8.32 -5.15
CA GLU A 85 -26.00 -7.69 -4.19
C GLU A 85 -25.88 -8.30 -2.78
N PHE A 86 -25.42 -9.56 -2.67
CA PHE A 86 -25.18 -10.25 -1.40
C PHE A 86 -23.81 -9.87 -0.80
N SER A 87 -23.47 -8.58 -0.83
CA SER A 87 -22.14 -8.04 -0.49
C SER A 87 -21.69 -8.40 0.94
N SER A 88 -22.62 -8.46 1.89
CA SER A 88 -22.36 -8.89 3.28
C SER A 88 -21.91 -10.35 3.39
N ALA A 89 -22.54 -11.25 2.61
CA ALA A 89 -22.14 -12.65 2.55
C ALA A 89 -20.78 -12.80 1.88
N LEU A 90 -20.55 -12.09 0.76
CA LEU A 90 -19.26 -12.10 0.07
C LEU A 90 -18.12 -11.57 0.96
N PHE A 91 -18.35 -10.46 1.67
CA PHE A 91 -17.39 -9.93 2.64
C PHE A 91 -17.12 -10.94 3.78
N GLY A 92 -18.16 -11.63 4.25
CA GLY A 92 -18.01 -12.73 5.22
C GLY A 92 -17.16 -13.89 4.70
N ILE A 93 -17.27 -14.23 3.41
CA ILE A 93 -16.43 -15.23 2.75
C ILE A 93 -14.97 -14.77 2.72
N LEU A 94 -14.70 -13.51 2.34
CA LEU A 94 -13.34 -12.97 2.34
C LEU A 94 -12.74 -12.98 3.76
N ASN A 95 -13.50 -12.52 4.75
CA ASN A 95 -13.09 -12.56 6.15
C ASN A 95 -12.79 -13.99 6.61
N TYR A 96 -13.59 -14.97 6.21
CA TYR A 96 -13.32 -16.37 6.51
C TYR A 96 -12.05 -16.88 5.80
N ILE A 97 -11.89 -16.60 4.52
CA ILE A 97 -10.74 -17.04 3.71
C ILE A 97 -9.44 -16.49 4.28
N PHE A 98 -9.41 -15.21 4.63
CA PHE A 98 -8.21 -14.49 5.04
C PHE A 98 -8.06 -14.37 6.56
N ARG A 99 -8.90 -15.01 7.37
CA ARG A 99 -8.93 -14.90 8.85
C ARG A 99 -7.57 -15.04 9.56
N HIS A 100 -6.61 -15.76 8.98
CA HIS A 100 -5.27 -15.97 9.54
C HIS A 100 -4.19 -15.09 8.89
N LEU A 101 -4.55 -14.36 7.83
CA LEU A 101 -3.67 -13.55 6.99
C LEU A 101 -4.14 -12.08 6.94
N SER A 102 -5.11 -11.69 7.76
CA SER A 102 -5.69 -10.35 7.74
C SER A 102 -6.00 -9.84 9.13
N LYS A 103 -6.01 -8.53 9.28
CA LYS A 103 -6.63 -7.80 10.39
C LYS A 103 -7.99 -7.25 9.98
N LEU A 104 -8.88 -7.10 10.97
CA LEU A 104 -10.23 -6.59 10.78
C LEU A 104 -10.41 -5.32 11.61
N GLN A 105 -10.44 -4.16 10.95
CA GLN A 105 -10.69 -2.86 11.57
C GLN A 105 -12.19 -2.63 11.66
N THR A 106 -12.66 -2.19 12.84
CA THR A 106 -14.03 -1.67 12.99
C THR A 106 -14.06 -0.20 12.61
N LEU A 107 -14.95 0.13 11.69
CA LEU A 107 -15.20 1.48 11.21
C LEU A 107 -16.38 2.10 11.98
N LYS A 108 -16.57 3.40 11.83
CA LYS A 108 -17.74 4.18 12.26
C LYS A 108 -19.02 3.48 11.83
N PHE A 109 -20.05 3.64 12.67
CA PHE A 109 -21.35 3.01 12.48
C PHE A 109 -21.32 1.47 12.41
N GLY A 110 -20.22 0.84 12.87
CA GLY A 110 -20.05 -0.61 12.91
C GLY A 110 -19.87 -1.24 11.54
N GLU A 111 -19.30 -0.51 10.58
CA GLU A 111 -18.76 -1.10 9.35
C GLU A 111 -17.41 -1.79 9.61
N PHE A 112 -16.89 -2.53 8.63
CA PHE A 112 -15.63 -3.25 8.77
C PHE A 112 -14.73 -3.05 7.55
N ARG A 113 -13.42 -2.98 7.81
CA ARG A 113 -12.36 -3.09 6.81
C ARG A 113 -11.51 -4.31 7.10
N ILE A 114 -11.34 -5.17 6.11
CA ILE A 114 -10.38 -6.27 6.14
C ILE A 114 -9.10 -5.82 5.45
N SER A 115 -7.94 -6.07 6.05
CA SER A 115 -6.64 -5.75 5.46
C SER A 115 -5.69 -6.93 5.60
N LEU A 116 -5.06 -7.35 4.52
CA LEU A 116 -4.05 -8.41 4.52
C LEU A 116 -2.81 -7.97 5.30
N LEU A 117 -2.24 -8.89 6.07
CA LEU A 117 -0.98 -8.72 6.78
C LEU A 117 0.21 -8.91 5.83
N GLY A 118 1.36 -8.34 6.19
CA GLY A 118 2.55 -8.30 5.34
C GLY A 118 2.68 -6.94 4.65
N THR A 119 3.92 -6.52 4.41
CA THR A 119 4.23 -5.17 3.93
C THR A 119 4.37 -5.17 2.42
N LEU A 120 3.51 -4.39 1.77
CA LEU A 120 3.55 -4.21 0.33
C LEU A 120 4.61 -3.19 -0.08
N PHE A 121 5.49 -3.56 -1.02
CA PHE A 121 6.57 -2.68 -1.49
C PHE A 121 6.22 -1.90 -2.77
N PHE A 122 6.52 -0.60 -2.75
CA PHE A 122 6.46 0.31 -3.89
C PHE A 122 7.90 0.71 -4.29
N ALA A 123 8.33 0.33 -5.49
CA ALA A 123 9.66 0.71 -5.96
C ALA A 123 9.67 2.18 -6.43
N SER A 124 10.49 3.00 -5.79
CA SER A 124 10.65 4.43 -6.11
C SER A 124 11.87 4.65 -7.01
N GLY A 125 11.91 5.76 -7.77
CA GLY A 125 13.10 6.19 -8.53
C GLY A 125 13.29 5.49 -9.89
N LEU A 126 12.23 4.92 -10.46
CA LEU A 126 12.27 4.19 -11.72
C LEU A 126 12.08 5.05 -12.97
N GLU A 127 11.68 6.32 -12.79
CA GLU A 127 11.43 7.29 -13.85
C GLU A 127 12.64 7.48 -14.78
N ARG A 128 13.84 7.23 -14.26
CA ARG A 128 15.13 7.42 -14.96
C ARG A 128 15.67 6.16 -15.62
N SER A 129 15.07 4.99 -15.37
CA SER A 129 15.64 3.70 -15.80
C SER A 129 14.59 2.72 -16.36
N PRO A 130 13.97 3.00 -17.53
CA PRO A 130 12.97 2.10 -18.13
C PRO A 130 13.49 0.69 -18.41
N GLU A 131 14.78 0.55 -18.71
CA GLU A 131 15.40 -0.76 -18.95
C GLU A 131 15.45 -1.63 -17.69
N LEU A 132 15.68 -1.03 -16.52
CA LEU A 132 15.70 -1.75 -15.25
C LEU A 132 14.33 -2.36 -14.96
N VAL A 133 13.27 -1.61 -15.23
CA VAL A 133 11.89 -2.10 -15.11
C VAL A 133 11.65 -3.31 -16.01
N ALA A 134 12.01 -3.20 -17.28
CA ALA A 134 11.73 -4.22 -18.28
C ALA A 134 12.55 -5.50 -18.06
N LYS A 135 13.85 -5.37 -17.80
CA LYS A 135 14.81 -6.48 -17.77
C LYS A 135 14.94 -7.13 -16.39
N VAL A 136 14.71 -6.39 -15.30
CA VAL A 136 14.99 -6.87 -13.94
C VAL A 136 13.72 -6.95 -13.10
N LEU A 137 12.98 -5.84 -12.98
CA LEU A 137 11.92 -5.76 -11.97
C LEU A 137 10.63 -6.50 -12.39
N LYS A 138 10.28 -6.46 -13.68
CA LYS A 138 9.11 -7.18 -14.20
C LYS A 138 9.26 -8.71 -14.06
N PRO A 139 10.39 -9.34 -14.40
CA PRO A 139 10.61 -10.77 -14.13
C PRO A 139 10.48 -11.15 -12.65
N LEU A 140 10.78 -10.24 -11.73
CA LEU A 140 10.63 -10.44 -10.28
C LEU A 140 9.19 -10.27 -9.78
N GLY A 141 8.25 -9.93 -10.64
CA GLY A 141 6.85 -9.75 -10.27
C GLY A 141 6.51 -8.39 -9.66
N LEU A 142 7.39 -7.38 -9.79
CA LEU A 142 7.08 -6.03 -9.35
C LEU A 142 5.85 -5.48 -10.11
N LYS A 143 4.87 -4.98 -9.36
CA LYS A 143 3.63 -4.38 -9.90
C LYS A 143 3.35 -2.98 -9.42
N ARG A 144 4.09 -2.51 -8.42
CA ARG A 144 3.79 -1.28 -7.71
C ARG A 144 5.02 -0.39 -7.62
N VAL A 145 4.82 0.87 -7.95
CA VAL A 145 5.86 1.88 -8.01
C VAL A 145 5.39 3.14 -7.31
N LEU A 146 6.33 3.91 -6.78
CA LEU A 146 6.04 5.28 -6.38
C LEU A 146 6.73 6.20 -7.38
N LEU A 147 5.92 7.05 -8.02
CA LEU A 147 6.42 8.05 -8.96
C LEU A 147 6.34 9.41 -8.29
N ASN A 148 7.34 10.26 -8.47
CA ASN A 148 7.29 11.61 -7.96
C ASN A 148 6.84 12.61 -9.05
N TYR A 149 5.95 13.52 -8.70
CA TYR A 149 5.37 14.53 -9.58
C TYR A 149 6.43 15.35 -10.31
N LYS A 150 7.51 15.75 -9.60
CA LYS A 150 8.66 16.43 -10.21
C LYS A 150 9.23 15.66 -11.42
N SER A 151 9.49 14.37 -11.26
CA SER A 151 10.04 13.53 -12.35
C SER A 151 9.05 13.30 -13.48
N ILE A 152 7.74 13.34 -13.18
CA ILE A 152 6.69 13.28 -14.20
C ILE A 152 6.68 14.56 -15.04
N LEU A 153 6.83 15.74 -14.42
CA LEU A 153 6.96 17.01 -15.15
C LEU A 153 8.21 17.05 -16.02
N GLU A 154 9.32 16.50 -15.54
CA GLU A 154 10.57 16.40 -16.30
C GLU A 154 10.48 15.40 -17.47
N SER A 155 9.54 14.45 -17.44
CA SER A 155 9.40 13.41 -18.46
C SER A 155 7.94 12.97 -18.64
N SER A 156 7.33 13.41 -19.74
CA SER A 156 5.97 12.98 -20.16
C SER A 156 5.84 11.46 -20.38
N LYS A 157 6.95 10.72 -20.45
CA LYS A 157 6.97 9.26 -20.61
C LYS A 157 6.82 8.51 -19.28
N ALA A 158 6.94 9.17 -18.13
CA ALA A 158 6.89 8.52 -16.82
C ALA A 158 5.57 7.78 -16.59
N LEU A 159 4.42 8.39 -16.92
CA LEU A 159 3.11 7.76 -16.79
C LEU A 159 2.88 6.65 -17.84
N ASN A 160 3.44 6.79 -19.04
CA ASN A 160 3.34 5.77 -20.09
C ASN A 160 3.97 4.43 -19.66
N MET A 161 4.95 4.47 -18.76
CA MET A 161 5.57 3.28 -18.17
C MET A 161 4.55 2.39 -17.45
N LEU A 162 3.51 2.98 -16.83
CA LEU A 162 2.50 2.24 -16.09
C LEU A 162 1.73 1.26 -16.99
N ASN A 163 1.29 1.74 -18.14
CA ASN A 163 0.62 0.91 -19.13
C ASN A 163 1.59 -0.06 -19.81
N ARG A 164 2.78 0.41 -20.21
CA ARG A 164 3.76 -0.39 -20.93
C ARG A 164 4.25 -1.61 -20.14
N HIS A 165 4.36 -1.47 -18.82
CA HIS A 165 4.92 -2.51 -17.95
C HIS A 165 3.90 -3.12 -16.99
N ASP A 166 2.61 -2.79 -17.12
CA ASP A 166 1.54 -3.29 -16.25
C ASP A 166 1.83 -3.00 -14.77
N LEU A 167 2.13 -1.73 -14.48
CA LEU A 167 2.46 -1.20 -13.15
C LEU A 167 1.34 -0.29 -12.64
N TYR A 168 1.30 -0.12 -11.32
CA TYR A 168 0.40 0.76 -10.61
C TYR A 168 1.19 1.69 -9.70
N ALA A 169 0.74 2.95 -9.61
CA ALA A 169 1.49 4.00 -8.95
C ALA A 169 0.75 4.61 -7.77
N ILE A 170 1.50 4.92 -6.71
CA ILE A 170 1.18 6.06 -5.86
C ILE A 170 2.01 7.23 -6.37
N ILE A 171 1.41 8.42 -6.48
CA ILE A 171 2.14 9.61 -6.88
C ILE A 171 2.53 10.40 -5.64
N ASP A 172 3.84 10.57 -5.45
CA ASP A 172 4.39 11.50 -4.47
C ASP A 172 4.46 12.91 -5.05
N SER A 173 4.28 13.91 -4.19
CA SER A 173 4.42 15.31 -4.55
C SER A 173 5.84 15.68 -4.97
N GLY A 174 6.86 14.94 -4.51
CA GLY A 174 8.26 15.24 -4.76
C GLY A 174 8.86 16.32 -3.85
N ALA A 175 8.13 16.75 -2.81
CA ALA A 175 8.61 17.76 -1.85
C ALA A 175 9.95 17.39 -1.20
N PHE A 176 10.14 16.12 -0.86
CA PHE A 176 11.39 15.61 -0.28
C PHE A 176 12.61 15.79 -1.20
N SER A 177 12.42 15.68 -2.52
CA SER A 177 13.51 15.89 -3.48
C SER A 177 14.05 17.33 -3.44
N PHE A 178 13.17 18.32 -3.26
CA PHE A 178 13.57 19.72 -3.08
C PHE A 178 14.25 19.97 -1.73
N PHE A 179 13.77 19.34 -0.66
CA PHE A 179 14.42 19.43 0.65
C PHE A 179 15.88 18.96 0.58
N ASN A 180 16.15 17.84 -0.09
CA ASN A 180 17.51 17.32 -0.28
C ASN A 180 18.38 18.23 -1.15
N GLU A 181 17.83 18.83 -2.22
CA GLU A 181 18.56 19.80 -3.05
C GLU A 181 18.96 21.04 -2.24
N LYS A 182 18.05 21.59 -1.43
CA LYS A 182 18.34 22.72 -0.53
C LYS A 182 19.39 22.39 0.52
N ILE A 183 19.37 21.19 1.10
CA ILE A 183 20.41 20.75 2.05
C ILE A 183 21.78 20.64 1.36
N LYS A 184 21.83 20.05 0.15
CA LYS A 184 23.08 19.95 -0.61
C LYS A 184 23.64 21.33 -0.93
N GLN A 185 22.80 22.25 -1.40
CA GLN A 185 23.18 23.64 -1.67
C GLN A 185 23.70 24.38 -0.43
N LYS A 186 23.09 24.18 0.74
CA LYS A 186 23.57 24.77 2.01
C LYS A 186 24.93 24.23 2.48
N LYS A 187 25.33 23.02 2.05
CA LYS A 187 26.63 22.43 2.38
C LYS A 187 27.75 22.84 1.43
N SER A 188 27.42 23.29 0.22
CA SER A 188 28.35 23.77 -0.79
C SER A 188 28.37 25.30 -0.83
N ASN A 189 29.34 25.94 -0.16
CA ASN A 189 29.56 27.40 -0.22
C ASN A 189 30.12 27.88 -1.59
N VAL A 190 29.68 27.30 -2.71
CA VAL A 190 30.19 27.62 -4.04
C VAL A 190 29.03 27.78 -5.04
N VAL A 191 28.75 29.05 -5.34
CA VAL A 191 28.31 29.65 -6.61
C VAL A 191 26.89 29.36 -7.14
N GLN A 192 26.21 30.49 -7.40
CA GLN A 192 25.12 30.74 -8.35
C GLN A 192 24.61 29.51 -9.14
N GLN A 193 23.44 29.00 -8.77
CA GLN A 193 22.59 28.31 -9.73
C GLN A 193 21.56 29.31 -10.24
N GLN A 194 21.84 29.87 -11.41
CA GLN A 194 20.79 30.26 -12.36
C GLN A 194 19.77 29.12 -12.41
N CYS A 195 18.49 29.47 -12.32
CA CYS A 195 17.35 28.55 -12.20
C CYS A 195 17.50 27.33 -13.14
N LEU A 196 17.82 26.17 -12.57
CA LEU A 196 17.88 24.86 -13.25
C LEU A 196 16.52 24.39 -13.78
N PHE A 197 15.46 25.12 -13.46
CA PHE A 197 14.09 24.85 -13.86
C PHE A 197 13.59 26.03 -14.69
N SER A 198 12.88 25.74 -15.78
CA SER A 198 12.17 26.77 -16.53
C SER A 198 11.14 27.44 -15.62
N ALA A 199 10.89 28.73 -15.80
CA ALA A 199 9.87 29.46 -15.02
C ALA A 199 8.51 28.74 -15.04
N LYS A 200 8.17 28.12 -16.19
CA LYS A 200 7.00 27.25 -16.36
C LYS A 200 6.98 26.04 -15.42
N LEU A 201 8.11 25.35 -15.26
CA LEU A 201 8.19 24.18 -14.36
C LEU A 201 8.03 24.61 -12.88
N MET A 202 8.51 25.80 -12.53
CA MET A 202 8.35 26.38 -11.19
C MET A 202 6.89 26.78 -10.91
N GLU A 203 6.16 27.29 -11.92
CA GLU A 203 4.72 27.58 -11.82
C GLU A 203 3.88 26.30 -11.73
N GLU A 204 4.25 25.23 -12.44
CA GLU A 204 3.60 23.92 -12.38
C GLU A 204 3.91 23.15 -11.09
N PHE A 205 5.02 23.45 -10.42
CA PHE A 205 5.39 22.88 -9.12
C PHE A 205 4.87 23.72 -7.95
N THR A 206 3.60 24.12 -8.04
CA THR A 206 2.81 24.75 -6.98
C THR A 206 1.76 23.76 -6.47
N LEU A 207 1.12 24.06 -5.33
CA LEU A 207 0.00 23.25 -4.86
C LEU A 207 -1.12 23.20 -5.91
N GLU A 208 -1.36 24.33 -6.59
CA GLU A 208 -2.32 24.49 -7.67
C GLU A 208 -1.92 23.72 -8.92
N GLY A 209 -0.64 23.75 -9.30
CA GLY A 209 -0.12 22.96 -10.41
C GLY A 209 -0.26 21.46 -10.17
N TYR A 210 0.10 20.99 -8.97
CA TYR A 210 -0.12 19.60 -8.59
C TYR A 210 -1.61 19.24 -8.54
N ALA A 211 -2.48 20.12 -8.04
CA ALA A 211 -3.93 19.90 -8.07
C ALA A 211 -4.49 19.78 -9.49
N ARG A 212 -3.99 20.58 -10.46
CA ARG A 212 -4.35 20.42 -11.88
C ARG A 212 -3.96 19.04 -12.40
N PHE A 213 -2.72 18.64 -12.17
CA PHE A 213 -2.24 17.30 -12.55
C PHE A 213 -3.09 16.18 -11.97
N ILE A 214 -3.46 16.26 -10.68
CA ILE A 214 -4.33 15.28 -10.03
C ILE A 214 -5.69 15.25 -10.71
N ASN A 215 -6.32 16.40 -10.97
CA ASN A 215 -7.64 16.42 -11.61
C ASN A 215 -7.64 15.84 -13.03
N GLU A 216 -6.54 16.01 -13.77
CA GLU A 216 -6.36 15.41 -15.09
C GLU A 216 -6.15 13.88 -15.04
N ASN A 217 -5.67 13.35 -13.91
CA ASN A 217 -5.20 11.96 -13.81
C ASN A 217 -5.92 11.11 -12.76
N LYS A 218 -6.83 11.66 -11.95
CA LYS A 218 -7.52 10.94 -10.87
C LYS A 218 -8.37 9.75 -11.33
N GLU A 219 -8.82 9.78 -12.59
CA GLU A 219 -9.58 8.68 -13.21
C GLU A 219 -8.67 7.62 -13.86
N ASN A 220 -7.35 7.80 -13.82
CA ASN A 220 -6.40 6.83 -14.35
C ASN A 220 -6.34 5.60 -13.43
N ASN A 221 -6.86 4.47 -13.91
CA ASN A 221 -6.92 3.22 -13.16
C ASN A 221 -5.57 2.61 -12.78
N ARG A 222 -4.45 3.12 -13.32
CA ARG A 222 -3.09 2.75 -12.92
C ARG A 222 -2.55 3.60 -11.77
N ILE A 223 -3.22 4.69 -11.41
CA ILE A 223 -2.87 5.53 -10.26
C ILE A 223 -3.80 5.15 -9.11
N LEU A 224 -3.20 4.65 -8.02
CA LEU A 224 -3.91 4.18 -6.83
C LEU A 224 -4.29 5.34 -5.90
N GLY A 225 -3.50 6.41 -5.93
CA GLY A 225 -3.73 7.61 -5.15
C GLY A 225 -2.53 8.54 -5.17
N PHE A 226 -2.67 9.65 -4.45
CA PHE A 226 -1.71 10.74 -4.43
C PHE A 226 -1.35 11.06 -2.98
N LEU A 227 -0.08 11.37 -2.74
CA LEU A 227 0.39 11.94 -1.48
C LEU A 227 0.34 13.47 -1.57
N PRO A 228 -0.03 14.17 -0.49
CA PRO A 228 0.00 15.62 -0.44
C PRO A 228 1.42 16.16 -0.49
N LEU A 229 1.54 17.46 -0.73
CA LEU A 229 2.79 18.19 -0.59
C LEU A 229 3.16 18.28 0.89
N ASP A 230 3.98 17.35 1.38
CA ASP A 230 4.42 17.33 2.77
C ASP A 230 5.66 18.20 2.99
N VAL A 231 5.81 18.71 4.21
CA VAL A 231 6.97 19.53 4.61
C VAL A 231 7.65 18.84 5.78
N VAL A 232 8.80 18.22 5.50
CA VAL A 232 9.58 17.49 6.51
C VAL A 232 9.93 18.42 7.67
N GLY A 233 9.47 18.05 8.87
CA GLY A 233 9.68 18.84 10.08
C GLY A 233 8.66 19.97 10.31
N ASP A 234 7.66 20.14 9.43
CA ASP A 234 6.56 21.08 9.61
C ASP A 234 5.19 20.37 9.40
N PRO A 235 4.66 19.74 10.47
CA PRO A 235 3.38 19.05 10.40
C PRO A 235 2.20 19.97 10.14
N LYS A 236 2.26 21.22 10.65
CA LYS A 236 1.19 22.22 10.43
C LYS A 236 1.06 22.54 8.95
N LYS A 237 2.19 22.81 8.28
CA LYS A 237 2.16 23.11 6.85
C LYS A 237 1.73 21.90 6.00
N THR A 238 2.17 20.70 6.39
CA THR A 238 1.73 19.44 5.76
C THR A 238 0.19 19.30 5.83
N LYS A 239 -0.40 19.61 6.99
CA LYS A 239 -1.86 19.58 7.19
C LYS A 239 -2.59 20.62 6.34
N GLU A 240 -2.11 21.87 6.30
CA GLU A 240 -2.67 22.92 5.44
C GLU A 240 -2.68 22.50 3.97
N ASN A 241 -1.55 21.99 3.48
CA ASN A 241 -1.41 21.54 2.10
C ASN A 241 -2.36 20.38 1.80
N TYR A 242 -2.49 19.41 2.71
CA TYR A 242 -3.43 18.29 2.56
C TYR A 242 -4.89 18.75 2.46
N LEU A 243 -5.32 19.63 3.37
CA LEU A 243 -6.69 20.16 3.37
C LEU A 243 -6.98 20.94 2.08
N LYS A 244 -6.05 21.81 1.68
CA LYS A 244 -6.22 22.62 0.48
C LYS A 244 -6.19 21.77 -0.80
N LEU A 245 -5.33 20.75 -0.86
CA LEU A 245 -5.29 19.83 -1.99
C LEU A 245 -6.62 19.08 -2.14
N LYS A 246 -7.20 18.57 -1.04
CA LYS A 246 -8.51 17.91 -1.08
C LYS A 246 -9.63 18.82 -1.57
N GLU A 247 -9.62 20.10 -1.18
CA GLU A 247 -10.56 21.11 -1.67
C GLU A 247 -10.43 21.30 -3.19
N LEU A 248 -9.20 21.38 -3.69
CA LEU A 248 -8.92 21.60 -5.11
C LEU A 248 -9.12 20.36 -5.99
N THR A 249 -9.13 19.15 -5.42
CA THR A 249 -9.21 17.88 -6.16
C THR A 249 -10.37 17.00 -5.70
N PRO A 250 -11.63 17.45 -5.81
CA PRO A 250 -12.78 16.67 -5.37
C PRO A 250 -12.85 15.32 -6.10
N GLY A 251 -13.10 14.26 -5.35
CA GLY A 251 -13.17 12.89 -5.85
C GLY A 251 -11.83 12.17 -6.00
N ALA A 252 -10.69 12.86 -5.85
CA ALA A 252 -9.38 12.22 -5.89
C ALA A 252 -9.06 11.46 -4.59
N THR A 253 -8.38 10.32 -4.71
CA THR A 253 -7.83 9.59 -3.56
C THR A 253 -6.53 10.22 -3.09
N ILE A 254 -6.62 11.06 -2.06
CA ILE A 254 -5.45 11.68 -1.42
C ILE A 254 -5.18 10.97 -0.09
N TYR A 255 -4.02 10.31 0.03
CA TYR A 255 -3.61 9.65 1.28
C TYR A 255 -2.95 10.67 2.21
N PRO A 256 -3.46 10.91 3.42
CA PRO A 256 -2.85 11.86 4.34
C PRO A 256 -1.46 11.39 4.78
N VAL A 257 -0.58 12.36 5.04
CA VAL A 257 0.75 12.12 5.62
C VAL A 257 0.76 12.64 7.04
N TRP A 258 0.95 11.74 8.01
CA TRP A 258 1.27 12.08 9.38
C TRP A 258 2.80 12.13 9.54
N GLN A 259 3.33 13.28 9.94
CA GLN A 259 4.76 13.41 10.24
C GLN A 259 5.05 12.78 11.59
N PHE A 260 6.08 11.95 11.71
CA PHE A 260 6.37 11.22 12.95
C PHE A 260 6.72 12.12 14.17
N THR A 261 7.01 13.41 13.92
CA THR A 261 7.23 14.43 14.94
C THR A 261 5.96 15.14 15.38
N ASP A 262 4.81 14.85 14.77
CA ASP A 262 3.52 15.42 15.13
C ASP A 262 2.92 14.72 16.36
N SER A 263 1.85 15.29 16.90
CA SER A 263 1.10 14.73 18.01
C SER A 263 0.38 13.43 17.63
N LEU A 264 0.22 12.54 18.61
CA LEU A 264 -0.62 11.34 18.45
C LEU A 264 -2.11 11.69 18.37
N ASP A 265 -2.54 12.85 18.87
CA ASP A 265 -3.93 13.30 18.76
C ASP A 265 -4.29 13.65 17.31
N GLU A 266 -3.34 14.23 16.56
CA GLU A 266 -3.53 14.43 15.12
C GLU A 266 -3.57 13.10 14.36
N LEU A 267 -2.77 12.10 14.77
CA LEU A 267 -2.87 10.76 14.22
C LEU A 267 -4.25 10.14 14.50
N ASP A 268 -4.76 10.25 15.74
CA ASP A 268 -6.10 9.78 16.09
C ASP A 268 -7.17 10.42 15.21
N ARG A 269 -7.06 11.73 14.97
CA ARG A 269 -7.98 12.46 14.08
C ARG A 269 -7.99 11.85 12.68
N LEU A 270 -6.82 11.56 12.11
CA LEU A 270 -6.72 10.92 10.80
C LEU A 270 -7.29 9.49 10.81
N VAL A 271 -7.05 8.71 11.86
CA VAL A 271 -7.64 7.36 11.98
C VAL A 271 -9.16 7.43 12.09
N MET A 272 -9.69 8.39 12.84
CA MET A 272 -11.13 8.65 12.95
C MET A 272 -11.76 9.10 11.63
N GLU A 273 -11.00 9.68 10.70
CA GLU A 273 -11.47 9.99 9.34
C GLU A 273 -11.54 8.75 8.43
N GLU A 274 -11.15 7.58 8.93
CA GLU A 274 -11.31 6.27 8.28
C GLU A 274 -10.56 6.14 6.97
N HIS A 275 -9.43 6.83 6.83
CA HIS A 275 -8.57 6.71 5.65
C HIS A 275 -8.16 5.27 5.41
N GLU A 276 -8.24 4.82 4.15
CA GLU A 276 -7.81 3.49 3.75
C GLU A 276 -6.33 3.23 4.05
N LEU A 277 -5.53 4.29 3.95
CA LEU A 277 -4.10 4.29 4.16
C LEU A 277 -3.70 5.66 4.71
N ILE A 278 -2.83 5.67 5.72
CA ILE A 278 -2.19 6.88 6.23
C ILE A 278 -0.68 6.71 6.03
N ALA A 279 -0.03 7.67 5.40
CA ALA A 279 1.42 7.67 5.24
C ALA A 279 2.11 8.22 6.49
N ILE A 280 3.23 7.63 6.88
CA ILE A 280 4.10 8.09 7.96
C ILE A 280 5.34 8.72 7.33
N GLY A 281 5.43 10.04 7.45
CA GLY A 281 6.51 10.87 6.90
C GLY A 281 7.57 11.24 7.93
N GLY A 282 8.70 11.74 7.42
CA GLY A 282 9.78 12.33 8.23
C GLY A 282 10.71 11.33 8.92
N LEU A 283 10.52 10.02 8.79
CA LEU A 283 11.36 9.01 9.46
C LEU A 283 12.79 8.92 8.91
N VAL A 284 12.95 9.03 7.58
CA VAL A 284 14.21 8.73 6.86
C VAL A 284 15.45 9.47 7.42
N PRO A 285 15.40 10.80 7.69
CA PRO A 285 16.55 11.53 8.25
C PRO A 285 17.05 10.99 9.59
N TYR A 286 16.23 10.24 10.33
CA TYR A 286 16.50 9.79 11.69
C TYR A 286 16.83 8.29 11.78
N LEU A 287 16.64 7.50 10.72
CA LEU A 287 16.82 6.05 10.72
C LEU A 287 18.25 5.61 11.12
N SER A 288 19.25 6.40 10.75
CA SER A 288 20.67 6.09 11.02
C SER A 288 21.14 6.46 12.43
N SER A 289 20.51 7.45 13.07
CA SER A 289 21.03 8.06 14.31
C SER A 289 20.08 8.00 15.50
N ARG A 290 18.78 7.79 15.28
CA ARG A 290 17.75 7.83 16.35
C ARG A 290 16.79 6.64 16.27
N LYS A 291 17.26 5.46 15.86
CA LYS A 291 16.42 4.25 15.74
C LYS A 291 15.65 3.89 17.04
N PRO A 292 16.23 3.96 18.25
CA PRO A 292 15.46 3.72 19.48
C PRO A 292 14.30 4.70 19.70
N PHE A 293 14.47 5.97 19.32
CA PHE A 293 13.40 6.97 19.38
C PHE A 293 12.31 6.67 18.34
N ILE A 294 12.68 6.27 17.13
CA ILE A 294 11.70 5.85 16.12
C ILE A 294 10.90 4.65 16.64
N ARG A 295 11.56 3.63 17.20
CA ARG A 295 10.88 2.47 17.80
C ARG A 295 9.87 2.90 18.86
N SER A 296 10.23 3.77 19.79
CA SER A 296 9.29 4.22 20.84
C SER A 296 8.09 4.98 20.30
N ILE A 297 8.21 5.67 19.16
CA ILE A 297 7.07 6.29 18.47
C ILE A 297 6.24 5.23 17.76
N LEU A 298 6.87 4.29 17.03
CA LEU A 298 6.16 3.21 16.34
C LEU A 298 5.42 2.29 17.32
N ASP A 299 5.99 2.00 18.48
CA ASP A 299 5.32 1.25 19.57
C ASP A 299 4.01 1.92 19.98
N LYS A 300 4.01 3.25 20.09
CA LYS A 300 2.79 4.02 20.40
C LYS A 300 1.80 4.02 19.23
N VAL A 301 2.27 4.20 18.00
CA VAL A 301 1.42 4.20 16.80
C VAL A 301 0.72 2.85 16.62
N PHE A 302 1.47 1.77 16.59
CA PHE A 302 0.92 0.43 16.35
C PHE A 302 0.25 -0.18 17.57
N GLY A 303 0.65 0.22 18.79
CA GLY A 303 -0.06 -0.15 20.01
C GLY A 303 -1.43 0.51 20.11
N LYS A 304 -1.56 1.77 19.67
CA LYS A 304 -2.83 2.51 19.72
C LYS A 304 -3.75 2.22 18.53
N HIS A 305 -3.17 2.04 17.33
CA HIS A 305 -3.92 1.84 16.08
C HIS A 305 -3.49 0.56 15.33
N PRO A 306 -3.59 -0.63 15.95
CA PRO A 306 -3.08 -1.87 15.38
C PRO A 306 -3.75 -2.27 14.06
N GLU A 307 -5.05 -1.95 13.88
CA GLU A 307 -5.76 -2.30 12.65
C GLU A 307 -5.67 -1.24 11.54
N GLN A 308 -5.15 -0.05 11.82
CA GLN A 308 -4.99 0.98 10.78
C GLN A 308 -3.89 0.57 9.78
N ASN A 309 -4.12 0.86 8.50
CA ASN A 309 -3.11 0.66 7.48
C ASN A 309 -2.17 1.87 7.43
N PHE A 310 -0.88 1.63 7.65
CA PHE A 310 0.16 2.64 7.55
C PHE A 310 1.12 2.36 6.38
N HIS A 311 1.45 3.41 5.63
CA HIS A 311 2.50 3.41 4.62
C HIS A 311 3.75 4.12 5.17
N SER A 312 4.90 3.47 5.22
CA SER A 312 6.14 4.16 5.60
C SER A 312 6.81 4.82 4.39
N LEU A 313 6.97 6.14 4.42
CA LEU A 313 7.60 6.88 3.33
C LEU A 313 9.13 6.70 3.35
N GLY A 314 9.66 6.21 2.22
CA GLY A 314 11.09 6.06 1.96
C GLY A 314 11.82 5.01 2.82
N MET A 315 11.11 4.18 3.58
CA MET A 315 11.70 3.23 4.51
C MET A 315 12.09 1.90 3.84
N ALA A 316 13.27 1.42 4.20
CA ALA A 316 13.90 0.22 3.65
C ALA A 316 14.87 -0.38 4.69
N ASP A 317 14.38 -0.49 5.93
CA ASP A 317 15.16 -0.80 7.14
C ASP A 317 14.55 -2.01 7.88
N GLU A 318 15.30 -2.57 8.83
CA GLU A 318 14.89 -3.73 9.63
C GLU A 318 13.56 -3.53 10.38
N LEU A 319 13.18 -2.28 10.65
CA LEU A 319 11.90 -1.91 11.26
C LEU A 319 10.69 -2.43 10.45
N LEU A 320 10.84 -2.67 9.14
CA LEU A 320 9.79 -3.27 8.31
C LEU A 320 9.45 -4.72 8.71
N LYS A 321 10.37 -5.43 9.38
CA LYS A 321 10.13 -6.77 9.94
C LYS A 321 9.59 -6.72 11.38
N GLU A 322 9.84 -5.62 12.08
CA GLU A 322 9.48 -5.41 13.48
C GLU A 322 8.04 -4.93 13.63
N TYR A 323 7.57 -4.07 12.72
CA TYR A 323 6.27 -3.41 12.81
C TYR A 323 5.34 -3.76 11.63
N PRO A 324 4.01 -3.81 11.86
CA PRO A 324 3.05 -4.28 10.86
C PRO A 324 2.66 -3.17 9.87
N PHE A 325 3.64 -2.62 9.15
CA PHE A 325 3.39 -1.70 8.05
C PHE A 325 2.54 -2.38 6.96
N PHE A 326 1.52 -1.67 6.48
CA PHE A 326 0.69 -2.16 5.37
C PHE A 326 1.45 -2.05 4.04
N SER A 327 2.21 -0.98 3.89
CA SER A 327 3.06 -0.78 2.71
C SER A 327 4.26 0.12 3.02
N THR A 328 5.23 0.14 2.11
CA THR A 328 6.39 1.03 2.16
C THR A 328 6.86 1.34 0.74
N ASP A 329 7.55 2.46 0.58
CA ASP A 329 8.29 2.77 -0.63
C ASP A 329 9.77 3.00 -0.32
N SER A 330 10.64 2.82 -1.31
CA SER A 330 12.04 3.22 -1.17
C SER A 330 12.78 3.19 -2.50
N THR A 331 13.88 3.95 -2.59
CA THR A 331 14.93 3.81 -3.62
C THR A 331 16.10 2.95 -3.16
N ALA A 332 16.13 2.50 -1.89
CA ALA A 332 17.29 1.85 -1.28
C ALA A 332 17.77 0.57 -1.98
N TYR A 333 16.88 -0.09 -2.72
CA TYR A 333 17.19 -1.28 -3.52
C TYR A 333 18.15 -1.00 -4.67
N LEU A 334 18.29 0.27 -5.09
CA LEU A 334 19.23 0.72 -6.12
C LEU A 334 20.67 0.91 -5.60
N ASN A 335 20.86 0.89 -4.28
CA ASN A 335 22.18 1.14 -3.69
C ASN A 335 23.01 -0.15 -3.67
N ALA A 336 24.35 -0.01 -3.66
CA ALA A 336 25.32 -1.11 -3.56
C ALA A 336 25.38 -1.82 -2.18
N ARG A 337 24.30 -1.81 -1.41
CA ARG A 337 24.16 -2.56 -0.16
C ARG A 337 23.15 -3.67 -0.38
N LYS A 338 23.38 -4.82 0.25
CA LYS A 338 22.45 -5.95 0.22
C LYS A 338 21.66 -6.08 1.52
N TYR A 339 20.56 -6.82 1.49
CA TYR A 339 19.85 -7.24 2.69
C TYR A 339 20.39 -8.56 3.25
N GLU A 340 20.59 -8.58 4.57
CA GLU A 340 20.96 -9.76 5.35
C GLU A 340 20.14 -9.71 6.65
N ASP A 341 19.24 -10.67 6.81
CA ASP A 341 18.23 -10.72 7.88
C ASP A 341 17.37 -9.46 8.07
N GLY A 342 17.24 -8.66 7.02
CA GLY A 342 16.51 -7.38 7.01
C GLY A 342 17.37 -6.16 7.36
N ARG A 343 18.64 -6.36 7.68
CA ARG A 343 19.63 -5.28 7.83
C ARG A 343 20.33 -5.02 6.50
N ARG A 344 20.76 -3.78 6.30
CA ARG A 344 21.51 -3.39 5.09
C ARG A 344 23.02 -3.47 5.33
N THR A 345 23.68 -4.45 4.71
CA THR A 345 25.13 -4.67 4.80
C THR A 345 25.83 -4.29 3.50
N LYS A 346 27.17 -4.13 3.53
CA LYS A 346 27.96 -3.92 2.31
C LYS A 346 27.81 -5.16 1.42
N ALA A 347 27.54 -4.98 0.13
CA ALA A 347 27.57 -6.10 -0.80
C ALA A 347 29.01 -6.62 -0.99
N PRO A 348 29.20 -7.92 -1.26
CA PRO A 348 30.49 -8.46 -1.69
C PRO A 348 31.03 -7.69 -2.91
N ASP A 349 32.34 -7.47 -2.97
CA ASP A 349 32.95 -6.66 -4.03
C ASP A 349 32.90 -7.34 -5.42
N ASP A 350 32.67 -8.66 -5.46
CA ASP A 350 32.47 -9.49 -6.66
C ASP A 350 31.01 -9.56 -7.13
N MET A 351 30.05 -9.06 -6.35
CA MET A 351 28.64 -9.10 -6.70
C MET A 351 28.28 -7.99 -7.69
N SER A 352 27.66 -8.34 -8.82
CA SER A 352 27.25 -7.35 -9.81
C SER A 352 26.16 -6.42 -9.26
N VAL A 353 26.13 -5.17 -9.73
CA VAL A 353 25.08 -4.20 -9.35
C VAL A 353 23.69 -4.74 -9.65
N THR A 354 23.52 -5.46 -10.77
CA THR A 354 22.25 -6.08 -11.14
C THR A 354 21.83 -7.16 -10.14
N ASP A 355 22.76 -8.01 -9.69
CA ASP A 355 22.46 -9.04 -8.71
C ASP A 355 22.10 -8.45 -7.35
N ILE A 356 22.78 -7.37 -6.93
CA ILE A 356 22.45 -6.63 -5.70
C ILE A 356 21.01 -6.10 -5.79
N ILE A 357 20.64 -5.47 -6.92
CA ILE A 357 19.27 -4.97 -7.13
C ILE A 357 18.26 -6.12 -7.09
N ILE A 358 18.54 -7.24 -7.78
CA ILE A 358 17.66 -8.42 -7.79
C ILE A 358 17.44 -8.95 -6.38
N GLN A 359 18.51 -9.13 -5.60
CA GLN A 359 18.43 -9.60 -4.22
C GLN A 359 17.58 -8.64 -3.37
N ASN A 360 17.84 -7.33 -3.46
CA ASN A 360 17.15 -6.33 -2.68
C ASN A 360 15.65 -6.29 -2.99
N VAL A 361 15.30 -6.34 -4.28
CA VAL A 361 13.91 -6.35 -4.72
C VAL A 361 13.21 -7.63 -4.28
N LYS A 362 13.87 -8.79 -4.38
CA LYS A 362 13.32 -10.06 -3.86
C LYS A 362 13.04 -9.99 -2.36
N PHE A 363 13.97 -9.43 -1.59
CA PHE A 363 13.77 -9.24 -0.14
C PHE A 363 12.54 -8.35 0.14
N LEU A 364 12.47 -7.17 -0.51
CA LEU A 364 11.39 -6.21 -0.28
C LEU A 364 10.03 -6.73 -0.74
N LEU A 365 9.96 -7.45 -1.86
CA LEU A 365 8.74 -8.13 -2.31
C LEU A 365 8.35 -9.28 -1.36
N GLY A 366 9.33 -9.97 -0.77
CA GLY A 366 9.10 -11.05 0.19
C GLY A 366 8.45 -10.61 1.50
N LEU A 367 8.51 -9.32 1.85
CA LEU A 367 7.82 -8.77 3.02
C LEU A 367 6.29 -8.92 2.94
N GLU A 368 5.74 -9.11 1.74
CA GLU A 368 4.31 -9.36 1.53
C GLU A 368 3.88 -10.74 2.08
N SER A 369 4.81 -11.70 2.11
CA SER A 369 4.58 -13.11 2.50
C SER A 369 5.17 -13.46 3.88
N SER A 370 5.90 -12.55 4.53
CA SER A 370 6.64 -12.82 5.78
C SER A 370 5.77 -13.13 7.01
N THR A 371 4.45 -13.22 6.84
CA THR A 371 3.51 -13.69 7.87
C THR A 371 3.32 -15.20 7.88
N GLU A 372 3.74 -15.93 6.85
CA GLU A 372 3.71 -17.40 6.85
C GLU A 372 4.77 -18.00 7.81
N GLU A 373 5.92 -17.32 8.01
CA GLU A 373 7.02 -17.82 8.85
C GLU A 373 6.85 -17.58 10.36
N LYS A 374 5.84 -16.81 10.81
CA LYS A 374 5.57 -16.62 12.25
C LYS A 374 4.64 -17.70 12.86
N GLN A 375 4.33 -18.77 12.13
CA GLN A 375 3.59 -19.93 12.65
C GLN A 375 4.49 -21.14 12.95
N LEU A 376 5.37 -20.96 13.93
CA LEU A 376 5.88 -22.02 14.82
C LEU A 376 5.72 -21.40 16.22
N SER A 377 4.97 -21.91 17.20
CA SER A 377 4.55 -23.25 17.58
C SER A 377 3.25 -23.16 18.38
N PHE A 378 2.31 -24.08 18.20
CA PHE A 378 1.29 -24.32 19.22
C PHE A 378 1.94 -25.15 20.35
N THR A 379 2.13 -24.55 21.52
CA THR A 379 2.21 -25.34 22.74
C THR A 379 0.83 -25.94 22.99
N SER A 380 0.77 -27.26 22.85
CA SER A 380 -0.27 -28.16 23.31
C SER A 380 -0.84 -27.75 24.68
N PHE A 381 -2.17 -27.67 24.78
CA PHE A 381 -2.99 -28.34 25.80
C PHE A 381 -4.40 -28.54 25.24
#